data_AF-A0A4Y2EQ79-F1
#
_entry.id   AF-A0A4Y2EQ79-F1
#
_cell.length_a   1.000
_cell.length_b   1.000
_cell.length_c   1.000
_cell.angle_alpha   90.00
_cell.angle_beta   90.00
_cell.angle_gamma   90.00
#
_symmetry.space_group_name_H-M   'P 1'
#
loop_
_entity.id
_entity.type
_entity.pdbx_description
1 polymer ?
#
loop_
_entity_poly.entity_id
_entity_poly.type
_entity_poly.pdbx_seq_one_letter_code
_entity_poly.pdbx_strand_id
1 'polypeptide(L)'
;MPSQTAVHPFKNLIHLCNKNHILNMKRITNNTTTLQYGPLGCYLKRNIFNEWFCSLLNNVDINLFPIELTNPRKQTFLLQRAADKTSNSLLEDVIGNYFDIHTRFGCNLPFGLAVYGPCFNKNLSSKISSGSVELNMLR
;
A
#
# COMPACT_ATOMS: atom_id res chain seq x y z
N MET A 1 -17.92 -38.70 -17.08
CA MET A 1 -16.99 -38.33 -16.00
C MET A 1 -16.90 -36.81 -15.97
N PRO A 2 -17.24 -36.13 -14.86
CA PRO A 2 -17.14 -34.68 -14.81
C PRO A 2 -15.67 -34.29 -14.70
N SER A 3 -15.22 -33.45 -15.64
CA SER A 3 -13.91 -32.82 -15.66
C SER A 3 -13.76 -31.92 -14.43
N GLN A 4 -12.81 -32.25 -13.56
CA GLN A 4 -12.43 -31.38 -12.45
C GLN A 4 -11.83 -30.10 -13.02
N THR A 5 -12.62 -29.03 -13.06
CA THR A 5 -12.13 -27.68 -13.34
C THR A 5 -11.20 -27.30 -12.18
N ALA A 6 -9.93 -27.04 -12.48
CA ALA A 6 -8.96 -26.59 -11.50
C ALA A 6 -9.43 -25.26 -10.90
N VAL A 7 -10.02 -25.31 -9.70
CA VAL A 7 -10.45 -24.11 -8.99
C VAL A 7 -9.20 -23.34 -8.62
N HIS A 8 -8.98 -22.20 -9.27
CA HIS A 8 -7.81 -21.36 -9.04
C HIS A 8 -7.74 -21.03 -7.53
N PRO A 9 -6.67 -21.37 -6.81
CA PRO A 9 -6.59 -21.23 -5.35
C PRO A 9 -6.81 -19.78 -4.88
N PHE A 10 -6.46 -18.83 -5.74
CA PHE A 10 -6.68 -17.41 -5.51
C PHE A 10 -8.18 -17.01 -5.47
N LYS A 11 -9.03 -17.66 -6.29
CA LYS A 11 -10.49 -17.42 -6.27
C LYS A 11 -11.10 -17.85 -4.94
N ASN A 12 -10.64 -18.97 -4.38
CA ASN A 12 -11.08 -19.46 -3.06
C ASN A 12 -10.67 -18.52 -1.94
N LEU A 13 -9.44 -17.98 -1.98
CA LEU A 13 -8.96 -17.00 -1.01
C LEU A 13 -9.80 -15.72 -1.05
N ILE A 14 -10.07 -15.17 -2.24
CA ILE A 14 -10.91 -13.98 -2.40
C ILE A 14 -12.31 -14.22 -1.82
N HIS A 15 -12.91 -15.37 -2.13
CA HIS A 15 -14.23 -15.73 -1.61
C HIS A 15 -14.24 -15.78 -0.08
N LEU A 16 -13.23 -16.41 0.53
CA LEU A 16 -13.09 -16.50 1.98
C LEU A 16 -12.86 -15.13 2.63
N CYS A 17 -12.02 -14.30 2.02
CA CYS A 17 -11.78 -12.92 2.47
C CYS A 17 -13.04 -12.06 2.40
N ASN A 18 -13.87 -12.22 1.37
CA ASN A 18 -15.15 -11.50 1.27
C ASN A 18 -16.17 -12.04 2.29
N LYS A 19 -16.28 -13.37 2.44
CA LYS A 19 -17.17 -14.02 3.40
C LYS A 19 -16.89 -13.60 4.84
N ASN A 20 -15.62 -13.45 5.20
CA ASN A 20 -15.18 -13.05 6.54
C ASN A 20 -15.03 -11.53 6.72
N HIS A 21 -15.53 -10.72 5.79
CA HIS A 21 -15.43 -9.25 5.85
C HIS A 21 -13.98 -8.73 5.99
N ILE A 22 -13.01 -9.47 5.49
CA ILE A 22 -11.61 -9.02 5.33
C ILE A 22 -11.54 -8.03 4.17
N LEU A 23 -12.21 -8.36 3.07
CA LEU A 23 -12.39 -7.48 1.92
C LEU A 23 -13.85 -7.08 1.79
N ASN A 24 -14.09 -5.83 1.37
CA ASN A 24 -15.41 -5.30 1.07
C ASN A 24 -15.60 -5.24 -0.45
N MET A 25 -16.04 -6.36 -1.03
CA MET A 25 -16.26 -6.47 -2.48
C MET A 25 -17.59 -5.83 -2.93
N LYS A 26 -18.51 -5.52 -2.01
CA LYS A 26 -19.85 -4.98 -2.33
C LYS A 26 -19.81 -3.58 -2.98
N ARG A 27 -18.70 -2.86 -2.86
CA ARG A 27 -18.51 -1.51 -3.42
C ARG A 27 -17.60 -1.47 -4.65
N ILE A 28 -17.11 -2.63 -5.11
CA ILE A 28 -16.27 -2.69 -6.29
C ILE A 28 -17.20 -2.65 -7.50
N THR A 29 -17.37 -1.48 -8.09
CA THR A 29 -17.92 -1.37 -9.43
C THR A 29 -16.90 -1.93 -10.41
N ASN A 30 -17.34 -2.52 -11.52
CA ASN A 30 -16.51 -3.25 -12.49
C ASN A 30 -15.30 -2.46 -13.05
N ASN A 31 -15.25 -1.13 -12.83
CA ASN A 31 -14.17 -0.25 -13.27
C ASN A 31 -13.21 0.18 -12.15
N THR A 32 -13.37 -0.33 -10.92
CA THR A 32 -12.51 0.03 -9.78
C THR A 32 -11.49 -1.05 -9.50
N THR A 33 -10.21 -0.74 -9.71
CA THR A 33 -9.07 -1.60 -9.33
C THR A 33 -8.70 -1.48 -7.85
N THR A 34 -9.53 -0.78 -7.07
CA THR A 34 -9.30 -0.53 -5.66
C THR A 34 -9.97 -1.60 -4.81
N LEU A 35 -9.15 -2.40 -4.13
CA LEU A 35 -9.63 -3.29 -3.08
C LEU A 35 -9.91 -2.49 -1.81
N GLN A 36 -11.14 -2.57 -1.31
CA GLN A 36 -11.48 -1.99 -0.02
C GLN A 36 -11.37 -3.07 1.06
N TYR A 37 -10.65 -2.78 2.15
CA TYR A 37 -10.63 -3.64 3.32
C TYR A 37 -11.92 -3.48 4.12
N GLY A 38 -12.48 -4.59 4.59
CA GLY A 38 -13.50 -4.59 5.63
C GLY A 38 -12.88 -4.47 7.03
N PRO A 39 -13.68 -4.44 8.10
CA PRO A 39 -13.18 -4.21 9.46
C PRO A 39 -12.05 -5.16 9.87
N LEU A 40 -12.22 -6.46 9.62
CA LEU A 40 -11.21 -7.46 9.96
C LEU A 40 -9.93 -7.28 9.13
N GLY A 41 -10.07 -6.89 7.85
CA GLY A 41 -8.93 -6.59 6.99
C GLY A 41 -8.17 -5.35 7.44
N CYS A 42 -8.86 -4.33 7.94
CA CYS A 42 -8.23 -3.15 8.54
C CYS A 42 -7.42 -3.52 9.79
N TYR A 43 -7.97 -4.38 10.66
CA TYR A 43 -7.23 -4.89 11.83
C TYR A 43 -6.00 -5.70 11.42
N LEU A 44 -6.15 -6.62 10.47
CA LEU A 44 -5.03 -7.42 9.97
C LEU A 44 -3.93 -6.53 9.37
N LYS A 45 -4.31 -5.56 8.52
CA LYS A 45 -3.38 -4.60 7.93
C LYS A 45 -2.63 -3.80 9.02
N ARG A 46 -3.35 -3.34 10.04
CA ARG A 46 -2.76 -2.61 11.18
C ARG A 46 -1.78 -3.48 11.96
N ASN A 47 -2.14 -4.73 12.23
CA ASN A 47 -1.28 -5.64 12.99
C ASN A 47 -0.01 -5.98 12.20
N ILE A 48 -0.10 -6.22 10.89
CA ILE A 48 1.08 -6.44 10.02
C ILE A 48 1.99 -5.21 10.04
N PHE A 49 1.42 -4.00 9.94
CA PHE A 49 2.19 -2.77 10.04
C PHE A 49 2.90 -2.64 11.39
N ASN A 50 2.19 -2.91 12.49
CA ASN A 50 2.78 -2.83 13.83
C ASN A 50 3.93 -3.84 14.00
N GLU A 51 3.75 -5.09 13.57
CA GLU A 51 4.81 -6.10 13.63
C GLU A 51 6.04 -5.70 12.82
N TRP A 52 5.83 -5.22 11.58
CA TRP A 52 6.91 -4.70 10.74
C TRP A 52 7.64 -3.54 11.41
N PHE A 53 6.89 -2.59 11.97
CA PHE A 53 7.46 -1.40 12.61
C PHE A 53 8.23 -1.74 13.89
N CYS A 54 7.67 -2.59 14.74
CA CYS A 54 8.33 -3.09 15.94
C CYS A 54 9.61 -3.86 15.60
N SER A 55 9.57 -4.73 14.58
CA SER A 55 10.76 -5.47 14.13
C SER A 55 11.87 -4.54 13.63
N LEU A 56 11.52 -3.41 13.03
CA LEU A 56 12.48 -2.42 12.57
C LEU A 56 13.10 -1.64 13.73
N LEU A 57 12.29 -1.19 14.69
CA LEU A 57 12.78 -0.43 15.84
C LEU A 57 13.59 -1.27 16.83
N ASN A 58 13.26 -2.55 16.95
CA ASN A 58 13.97 -3.47 17.84
C ASN A 58 15.24 -4.06 17.22
N ASN A 59 15.55 -3.73 15.96
CA ASN A 59 16.77 -4.18 15.32
C ASN A 59 17.95 -3.29 15.71
N VAL A 60 18.77 -3.79 16.65
CA VAL A 60 19.93 -3.07 17.20
C VAL A 60 21.09 -2.92 16.22
N ASP A 61 21.12 -3.73 15.16
CA ASP A 61 22.22 -3.74 14.18
C ASP A 61 22.04 -2.66 13.09
N ILE A 62 20.88 -2.00 13.04
CA ILE A 62 20.55 -1.02 11.99
C ILE A 62 20.17 0.30 12.63
N ASN A 63 20.94 1.35 12.33
CA ASN A 63 20.55 2.72 12.65
C ASN A 63 19.41 3.15 11.71
N LEU A 64 18.16 3.00 12.15
CA LEU A 64 16.99 3.26 11.33
C LEU A 64 16.12 4.36 11.93
N PHE A 65 15.76 5.35 11.12
CA PHE A 65 14.89 6.44 11.55
C PHE A 65 13.52 6.32 10.88
N PRO A 66 12.44 6.17 11.66
CA PRO A 66 11.10 6.24 11.11
C PRO A 66 10.77 7.68 10.72
N ILE A 67 10.26 7.90 9.52
CA ILE A 67 9.77 9.21 9.09
C ILE A 67 8.26 9.13 8.95
N GLU A 68 7.58 9.94 9.75
CA GLU A 68 6.18 10.21 9.53
C GLU A 68 6.06 11.30 8.46
N LEU A 69 5.42 10.98 7.34
CA LEU A 69 5.11 11.94 6.28
C LEU A 69 3.94 12.84 6.70
N THR A 70 4.06 13.52 7.83
CA THR A 70 3.19 14.64 8.18
C THR A 70 3.76 15.89 7.53
N ASN A 71 3.16 16.35 6.43
CA ASN A 71 3.37 17.72 6.00
C ASN A 71 2.23 18.59 6.55
N PRO A 72 2.35 19.17 7.76
CA PRO A 72 1.27 19.92 8.39
C PRO A 72 0.88 21.19 7.62
N ARG A 73 1.74 21.69 6.72
CA ARG A 73 1.44 22.86 5.87
C ARG A 73 0.57 22.54 4.65
N LYS A 74 0.28 21.26 4.40
CA LYS A 74 -0.49 20.78 3.23
C LYS A 74 -1.43 19.63 3.63
N GLN A 75 -2.40 19.88 4.51
CA GLN A 75 -3.46 18.90 4.84
C GLN A 75 -4.24 18.38 3.60
N THR A 76 -4.09 19.05 2.46
CA THR A 76 -4.59 18.62 1.15
C THR A 76 -3.79 17.49 0.49
N PHE A 77 -2.65 17.03 1.03
CA PHE A 77 -1.71 16.18 0.28
C PHE A 77 -2.23 14.81 -0.13
N LEU A 78 -3.14 14.14 0.60
CA LEU A 78 -3.69 12.85 0.15
C LEU A 78 -4.68 13.02 -1.02
N LEU A 79 -5.56 14.02 -0.92
CA LEU A 79 -6.50 14.37 -2.00
C LEU A 79 -5.75 14.95 -3.20
N GLN A 80 -4.72 15.77 -2.95
CA GLN A 80 -3.87 16.36 -3.97
C GLN A 80 -2.95 15.31 -4.61
N ARG A 81 -2.36 14.37 -3.86
CA ARG A 81 -1.64 13.22 -4.44
C ARG A 81 -2.56 12.30 -5.24
N ALA A 82 -3.80 12.12 -4.78
CA ALA A 82 -4.80 11.37 -5.52
C ALA A 82 -5.22 12.14 -6.80
N ALA A 83 -5.35 13.47 -6.73
CA ALA A 83 -5.71 14.34 -7.85
C ALA A 83 -4.58 14.48 -8.88
N ASP A 84 -3.37 14.74 -8.41
CA ASP A 84 -2.14 14.81 -9.19
C ASP A 84 -1.70 13.41 -9.67
N LYS A 85 -2.33 12.35 -9.13
CA LYS A 85 -2.01 10.94 -9.35
C LYS A 85 -0.54 10.62 -9.08
N THR A 86 0.21 11.48 -8.38
CA THR A 86 1.60 11.75 -8.77
C THR A 86 2.62 10.69 -8.40
N SER A 87 2.40 9.84 -7.40
CA SER A 87 3.50 9.00 -6.91
C SER A 87 3.20 7.51 -6.80
N ASN A 88 3.95 6.74 -7.60
CA ASN A 88 4.04 5.29 -7.52
C ASN A 88 4.90 4.82 -6.33
N SER A 89 5.61 5.71 -5.62
CA SER A 89 6.60 5.36 -4.59
C SER A 89 6.84 6.46 -3.55
N LEU A 90 7.04 6.08 -2.28
CA LEU A 90 7.41 7.04 -1.22
C LEU A 90 8.89 7.46 -1.27
N LEU A 91 9.69 6.89 -2.17
CA LEU A 91 11.15 7.12 -2.22
C LEU A 91 11.52 8.60 -2.36
N GLU A 92 10.80 9.36 -3.17
CA GLU A 92 11.06 10.80 -3.34
C GLU A 92 10.89 11.57 -2.03
N ASP A 93 9.91 11.18 -1.21
CA ASP A 93 9.71 11.78 0.12
C ASP A 93 10.86 11.42 1.06
N VAL A 94 11.36 10.19 0.99
CA VAL A 94 12.51 9.73 1.79
C VAL A 94 13.75 10.54 1.44
N ILE A 95 14.05 10.68 0.14
CA ILE A 95 15.21 11.42 -0.35
C ILE A 95 15.11 12.90 0.06
N GLY A 96 13.93 13.50 -0.06
CA GLY A 96 13.70 14.90 0.36
C GLY A 96 14.00 15.15 1.83
N ASN A 97 13.74 14.18 2.70
CA ASN A 97 14.01 14.28 4.14
C ASN A 97 15.43 13.82 4.55
N TYR A 98 16.22 13.26 3.63
CA TYR A 98 17.52 12.68 3.95
C TYR A 98 18.49 13.71 4.55
N PHE A 99 18.65 14.85 3.90
CA PHE A 99 19.57 15.89 4.37
C PHE A 99 19.09 16.55 5.67
N ASP A 100 17.78 16.73 5.83
CA ASP A 100 17.20 17.28 7.06
C ASP A 100 17.46 16.38 8.26
N ILE A 101 17.31 15.05 8.09
CA ILE A 101 17.56 14.09 9.16
C ILE A 101 19.05 13.97 9.45
N HIS A 102 19.89 13.86 8.43
CA HIS A 102 21.34 13.83 8.60
C HIS A 102 21.85 15.04 9.39
N THR A 103 21.34 16.24 9.05
CA THR A 103 21.74 17.49 9.71
C THR A 103 21.21 17.60 11.14
N ARG A 104 19.97 17.16 11.41
CA ARG A 104 19.35 17.29 12.74
C ARG A 104 19.85 16.27 13.76
N PHE A 105 20.09 15.06 13.32
CA PHE A 105 20.43 13.95 14.22
C PHE A 105 21.93 13.62 14.20
N GLY A 106 22.71 14.21 13.29
CA GLY A 106 24.16 14.03 13.24
C GLY A 106 24.55 12.56 13.03
N CYS A 107 23.76 11.83 12.26
CA CYS A 107 23.91 10.39 12.11
C CYS A 107 25.14 10.04 11.27
N ASN A 108 26.00 9.17 11.80
CA ASN A 108 27.09 8.57 11.02
C ASN A 108 26.54 7.48 10.10
N LEU A 109 27.10 7.38 8.89
CA LEU A 109 26.78 6.28 7.99
C LEU A 109 27.35 4.95 8.53
N PRO A 110 26.65 3.82 8.33
CA PRO A 110 25.38 3.68 7.60
C PRO A 110 24.14 3.90 8.49
N PHE A 111 23.12 4.56 7.92
CA PHE A 111 21.78 4.63 8.51
C PHE A 111 20.70 4.47 7.42
N GLY A 112 19.51 4.05 7.84
CA GLY A 112 18.34 3.88 6.99
C GLY A 112 17.19 4.79 7.41
N LEU A 113 16.30 5.06 6.46
CA LEU A 113 15.07 5.81 6.68
C LEU A 113 13.90 4.90 6.32
N ALA A 114 12.95 4.74 7.23
CA ALA A 114 11.77 3.90 7.03
C ALA A 114 10.50 4.73 6.99
N VAL A 115 9.68 4.50 5.96
CA VAL A 115 8.47 5.26 5.71
C VAL A 115 7.34 4.33 5.34
N TYR A 116 6.15 4.62 5.86
CA TYR A 116 4.93 3.91 5.54
C TYR A 116 3.83 4.88 5.13
N GLY A 117 3.09 4.53 4.07
CA GLY A 117 2.01 5.35 3.57
C GLY A 117 1.40 4.78 2.28
N PRO A 118 0.24 5.31 1.86
CA PRO A 118 -0.37 4.92 0.60
C PRO A 118 0.44 5.41 -0.61
N CYS A 119 0.58 4.56 -1.63
CA CYS A 119 1.12 4.89 -2.95
C CYS A 119 0.00 4.76 -3.99
N PHE A 120 0.03 5.59 -5.04
CA PHE A 120 -0.96 5.56 -6.12
C PHE A 120 -0.29 5.09 -7.41
N ASN A 121 -0.72 3.95 -7.94
CA ASN A 121 -0.16 3.41 -9.18
C ASN A 121 -0.85 4.03 -10.42
N LYS A 122 -0.14 4.92 -11.12
CA LYS A 122 -0.62 5.57 -12.36
C LYS A 122 -0.89 4.59 -13.50
N ASN A 123 -0.07 3.54 -13.63
CA ASN A 123 -0.11 2.61 -14.77
C ASN A 123 -1.37 1.74 -14.77
N LEU A 124 -2.00 1.57 -13.61
CA LEU A 124 -3.29 0.90 -13.49
C LEU A 124 -4.46 1.83 -13.87
N SER A 125 -4.30 3.15 -13.70
CA SER A 125 -5.33 4.14 -14.03
C SER A 125 -5.42 4.43 -15.54
N SER A 126 -4.29 4.42 -16.26
CA SER A 126 -4.23 4.73 -17.71
C SER A 126 -4.75 3.59 -18.62
N LYS A 127 -4.57 2.33 -18.21
CA LYS A 127 -5.14 1.17 -18.94
C LYS A 127 -6.66 1.10 -18.92
N ILE A 128 -7.29 1.76 -17.95
CA ILE A 128 -8.75 1.82 -17.80
C ILE A 128 -9.36 2.89 -18.72
N SER A 129 -8.66 4.02 -18.96
CA SER A 129 -9.11 5.04 -19.91
C SER A 129 -9.07 4.59 -21.37
N SER A 130 -8.30 3.54 -21.70
CA SER A 130 -8.17 3.00 -23.06
C SER A 130 -9.05 1.77 -23.33
N GLY A 131 -10.03 1.46 -22.48
CA GLY A 131 -11.03 0.40 -22.74
C GLY A 131 -10.46 -1.02 -22.91
N SER A 132 -9.24 -1.29 -22.43
CA SER A 132 -8.50 -2.53 -22.70
C SER A 132 -7.95 -3.10 -21.39
N VAL A 133 -8.86 -3.47 -20.49
CA VAL A 133 -8.59 -4.47 -19.46
C VAL A 133 -9.66 -5.54 -19.59
N GLU A 134 -9.42 -6.53 -20.45
CA GLU A 134 -10.04 -7.84 -20.26
C GLU A 134 -9.63 -8.33 -18.87
N LEU A 135 -10.58 -8.34 -17.95
CA LEU A 135 -10.49 -9.06 -16.68
C LEU A 135 -10.48 -10.58 -16.98
N ASN A 136 -9.37 -11.09 -17.51
CA ASN A 136 -9.14 -12.53 -17.65
C ASN A 136 -8.86 -13.23 -16.31
N MET A 137 -9.21 -12.60 -15.18
CA MET A 137 -9.15 -13.24 -13.85
C MET A 137 -10.47 -13.85 -13.39
N LEU A 138 -11.55 -13.77 -14.19
CA LEU A 138 -12.88 -14.25 -13.80
C LEU A 138 -13.60 -15.12 -14.84
N ARG A 139 -12.95 -15.53 -15.92
CA ARG A 139 -13.41 -16.73 -16.66
C ARG A 139 -12.89 -18.00 -15.98
#